data_AF-A0A381T2G9-F1
#
_entry.id   AF-A0A381T2G9-F1
#
_cell.length_a   1.000
_cell.length_b   1.000
_cell.length_c   1.000
_cell.angle_alpha   90.00
_cell.angle_beta   90.00
_cell.angle_gamma   90.00
#
_symmetry.space_group_name_H-M   'P 1'
#
loop_
_entity.id
_entity.type
_entity.pdbx_description
1 polymer ?
#
loop_
_entity_poly.entity_id
_entity_poly.type
_entity_poly.pdbx_seq_one_letter_code
_entity_poly.pdbx_strand_id
1 'polypeptide(L)' 'MNYCYKFPGIIFILLSLCPVVYAQGDFNLEDLNPNSATYGDTIGPADYLGDICIVFFGHES' A
#
# COMPACT_ATOMS: atom_id res chain seq x y z
N MET A 1 -34.24 -8.35 25.16
CA MET A 1 -34.01 -7.48 23.99
C MET A 1 -32.74 -7.96 23.31
N ASN A 2 -32.87 -8.70 22.21
CA ASN A 2 -31.71 -9.22 21.47
C ASN A 2 -31.52 -8.34 20.23
N TYR A 3 -30.49 -7.50 20.23
CA TYR A 3 -30.09 -6.79 19.01
C TYR A 3 -29.53 -7.82 18.04
N CYS A 4 -30.33 -8.19 17.03
CA CYS A 4 -29.92 -9.09 15.98
C CYS A 4 -29.12 -8.26 14.96
N TYR A 5 -27.80 -8.16 15.15
CA TYR A 5 -26.93 -7.54 14.16
C TYR A 5 -26.86 -8.44 12.93
N LYS A 6 -27.83 -8.31 12.03
CA LYS A 6 -27.66 -8.68 10.63
C LYS A 6 -26.65 -7.70 10.05
N PHE A 7 -25.36 -7.97 10.18
CA PHE A 7 -24.35 -7.28 9.40
C PHE A 7 -24.73 -7.48 7.92
N PRO A 8 -25.15 -6.44 7.18
CA PRO A 8 -25.53 -6.61 5.79
C PRO A 8 -24.25 -7.01 5.05
N GLY A 9 -24.24 -8.16 4.38
CA GLY A 9 -23.06 -8.65 3.65
C GLY A 9 -22.48 -7.61 2.67
N ILE A 10 -23.31 -6.67 2.23
CA ILE A 10 -22.92 -5.49 1.45
C ILE A 10 -21.88 -4.61 2.16
N ILE A 11 -21.97 -4.39 3.47
CA ILE A 11 -20.99 -3.59 4.22
C ILE A 11 -19.64 -4.31 4.25
N PHE A 12 -19.66 -5.64 4.43
CA PHE A 12 -18.45 -6.45 4.43
C PHE A 12 -17.75 -6.45 3.06
N ILE A 13 -18.53 -6.58 1.98
CA ILE A 13 -18.02 -6.51 0.60
C ILE A 13 -17.45 -5.12 0.30
N LEU A 14 -18.14 -4.04 0.69
CA LEU A 14 -17.65 -2.68 0.49
C LEU A 14 -16.36 -2.41 1.27
N LEU A 15 -16.25 -2.93 2.50
CA LEU A 15 -15.02 -2.84 3.30
C LEU A 15 -13.86 -3.61 2.68
N SER A 16 -14.09 -4.79 2.09
CA SER A 16 -13.02 -5.59 1.49
C SER A 16 -12.53 -5.01 0.15
N LEU A 17 -13.36 -4.25 -0.55
CA LEU A 17 -12.99 -3.61 -1.82
C LEU A 17 -12.22 -2.29 -1.63
N CYS A 18 -12.38 -1.63 -0.48
CA CYS A 18 -11.67 -0.39 -0.14
C CYS A 18 -10.14 -0.47 -0.37
N PRO A 19 -9.39 -1.45 0.20
CA PRO A 19 -7.95 -1.53 0.00
C PRO A 19 -7.54 -1.81 -1.45
N VAL A 20 -8.39 -2.49 -2.23
CA VAL A 20 -8.11 -2.72 -3.66
C VAL A 20 -8.08 -1.40 -4.44
N VAL A 21 -8.87 -0.40 -4.03
CA VAL A 21 -8.88 0.92 -4.67
C VAL A 21 -7.74 1.80 -4.18
N TYR A 22 -7.42 1.75 -2.88
CA TYR A 22 -6.40 2.62 -2.28
C TYR A 22 -4.96 2.11 -2.43
N ALA A 23 -4.75 0.80 -2.56
CA ALA A 23 -3.41 0.21 -2.62
C ALA A 23 -2.85 0.06 -4.05
N GLN A 24 -3.57 0.48 -5.08
CA GLN A 24 -3.09 0.44 -6.48
C GLN A 24 -2.25 1.67 -6.88
N GLY A 25 -2.12 2.66 -5.99
CA GLY A 25 -1.46 3.93 -6.27
C GLY A 25 0.01 3.97 -5.86
N ASP A 26 0.51 5.20 -5.83
CA ASP A 26 1.80 5.53 -5.23
C ASP A 26 1.85 5.07 -3.77
N PHE A 27 3.05 4.68 -3.33
CA PHE A 27 3.30 4.20 -1.97
C PHE A 27 4.69 4.65 -1.54
N ASN A 28 4.87 4.86 -0.24
CA ASN A 28 6.17 5.24 0.30
C ASN A 28 6.71 4.18 1.25
N LEU A 29 8.01 3.92 1.15
CA LEU A 29 8.77 3.05 2.04
C LEU A 29 10.05 3.76 2.47
N GLU A 30 10.61 3.33 3.59
CA GLU A 30 11.93 3.78 4.00
C GLU A 30 13.00 3.23 3.06
N ASP A 31 13.90 4.11 2.62
CA ASP A 31 15.08 3.71 1.87
C ASP A 31 16.12 3.07 2.79
N LEU A 32 16.17 1.74 2.76
CA LEU A 32 17.11 0.95 3.57
C LEU A 32 18.47 0.74 2.89
N ASN A 33 18.70 1.27 1.69
CA ASN A 33 19.97 1.10 0.98
C ASN A 33 21.01 2.13 1.48
N PRO A 34 22.06 1.74 2.23
CA PRO A 34 23.03 2.67 2.80
C PRO A 34 23.91 3.37 1.75
N ASN A 35 23.90 2.89 0.51
CA ASN A 35 24.61 3.50 -0.61
C ASN A 35 23.73 4.48 -1.41
N SER A 36 22.47 4.64 -1.01
CA SER A 36 21.54 5.57 -1.66
C SER A 36 21.79 7.01 -1.23
N ALA A 37 21.51 7.95 -2.13
CA ALA A 37 21.55 9.39 -1.81
C ALA A 37 20.41 9.82 -0.87
N THR A 38 19.36 9.02 -0.77
CA THR A 38 18.14 9.23 0.03
C THR A 38 18.04 8.23 1.19
N TYR A 39 19.17 7.69 1.65
CA TYR A 39 19.20 6.69 2.72
C TYR A 39 18.51 7.20 3.99
N GLY A 40 17.53 6.43 4.48
CA GLY A 40 16.72 6.76 5.66
C GLY A 40 15.52 7.67 5.37
N ASP A 41 15.38 8.20 4.15
CA ASP A 41 14.20 8.96 3.76
C ASP A 41 13.04 8.03 3.43
N THR A 42 11.82 8.55 3.55
CA THR A 42 10.60 7.88 3.09
C THR A 42 10.33 8.29 1.65
N ILE A 43 10.55 7.36 0.71
CA ILE A 43 10.47 7.59 -0.74
C ILE A 43 9.51 6.61 -1.40
N GLY A 44 8.97 7.00 -2.55
CA GLY A 44 8.03 6.22 -3.35
C GLY A 44 8.24 6.39 -4.86
N PRO A 45 7.52 5.63 -5.69
CA PRO A 45 7.56 5.79 -7.14
C PRO A 45 7.32 7.23 -7.63
N ALA A 46 6.50 8.02 -6.93
CA ALA A 46 6.26 9.43 -7.28
C ALA A 46 7.45 10.38 -7.03
N ASP A 47 8.49 9.96 -6.31
CA ASP A 47 9.71 10.76 -6.16
C ASP A 47 10.64 10.65 -7.38
N TYR A 48 10.36 9.71 -8.29
CA TYR A 48 11.14 9.42 -9.50
C TYR A 48 10.36 9.70 -10.80
N LEU A 49 9.43 10.68 -10.78
CA LEU A 49 8.65 11.04 -11.95
C LEU A 49 9.54 11.47 -13.12
N GLY A 50 9.32 10.89 -14.29
CA GLY A 50 10.11 11.14 -15.49
C GLY A 50 11.22 10.13 -15.74
N ASP A 51 11.50 9.26 -14.76
CA ASP A 51 12.47 8.16 -14.86
C ASP A 51 11.79 6.78 -14.93
N ILE A 52 12.58 5.76 -15.29
CA ILE A 52 12.12 4.36 -15.26
C ILE A 52 12.19 3.86 -13.81
N CYS A 53 11.04 3.70 -13.17
CA CYS A 53 10.92 3.09 -11.85
C CYS A 53 10.64 1.58 -11.95
N ILE A 54 11.42 0.75 -11.26
CA ILE A 54 11.17 -0.69 -11.12
C ILE A 54 10.84 -0.96 -9.66
N VAL A 55 9.64 -1.51 -9.43
CA VAL A 55 9.19 -1.95 -8.10
C VAL A 55 9.20 -3.48 -8.07
N PHE A 56 9.88 -4.06 -7.08
CA PHE A 56 9.92 -5.50 -6.86
C PHE A 56 9.45 -5.84 -5.45
N PHE A 57 8.45 -6.70 -5.34
CA PHE A 57 7.98 -7.26 -4.07
C PHE A 57 8.49 -8.70 -3.96
N GLY A 58 9.49 -8.91 -3.10
CA GLY A 58 10.05 -10.22 -2.81
C GLY A 58 9.81 -10.62 -1.36
N HIS A 59 9.70 -11.93 -1.13
CA HIS A 59 9.71 -12.51 0.21
C HIS A 59 10.78 -13.59 0.23
N GLU A 60 11.72 -13.51 1.18
CA GLU A 60 12.62 -14.62 1.49
C GLU A 60 11.96 -15.50 2.56
N SER A 61 12.04 -16.83 2.34
CA SER A 61 11.46 -17.87 3.19
C SER A 61 12.54 -18.69 3.88
#